data_AF-A0A7W6RIS4-F1
#
_entry.id   AF-A0A7W6RIS4-F1
#
_cell.length_a   1.000
_cell.length_b   1.000
_cell.length_c   1.000
_cell.angle_alpha   90.00
_cell.angle_beta   90.00
_cell.angle_gamma   90.00
#
_symmetry.space_group_name_H-M   'P 1'
#
loop_
_entity.id
_entity.type
_entity.pdbx_description
1 polymer ?
#
loop_
_entity_poly.entity_id
_entity_poly.type
_entity_poly.pdbx_seq_one_letter_code
_entity_poly.pdbx_strand_id
1 'polypeptide(L)'
;MVKRTGDGILIEFRSVVDAVRCAIEVQTAMIDRNTGVSGEQRIEFRVGIHVGDVVEESDGDLMGDAVNIAARLEGIAKPGTICLSEDAYRQVKARLDFAVTDLGQLDLKNIAEPMRVYSLQIGTAPPAAVRTPPPATEIALIAANPDKISIAVLAFNNMSGDAEQEYFSDGISEDIITDLSKLSELHVIARNSSFVYKNAAASVPQMARALGVRYVLEGSVRKAGNRVRVTAQLIDASSGGHVWASRYDRDLSDIFAVQDELTQEIVAALKLNLTRGDQDRLTRARAVNVQAYEFFLRGREQASAHTRTGNVAARSLATDAIAIDPGYVAAQALISFTHVLDYVNAWSTDPEESLRFGLELAQQAVEMAEEQPDGHFALGMACMWNRELERARIEAQRGLVLSPNSAELLMLMAHIQIFSGDPADALETLDASMRLDPHYPEVLLQFLADARFSLGEYEQAISAIKQRLARNSQSETAYALLASCYGHLSRLEESRQAWETALRINPDFSIERRRRVLPFRNPQDFNHRVEGLRRAGLAV
;
A
#
# COMPACT_ATOMS: atom_id res chain seq x y z
N MET A 1 -26.95 -19.05 -13.31
CA MET A 1 -27.57 -20.17 -14.05
C MET A 1 -26.70 -20.52 -15.26
N VAL A 2 -26.72 -21.76 -15.80
CA VAL A 2 -25.84 -22.16 -16.93
C VAL A 2 -26.64 -22.89 -18.01
N LYS A 3 -26.67 -22.34 -19.22
CA LYS A 3 -27.23 -22.97 -20.44
C LYS A 3 -26.10 -23.31 -21.41
N ARG A 4 -26.14 -24.52 -22.00
CA ARG A 4 -25.18 -24.95 -23.02
C ARG A 4 -25.76 -24.74 -24.41
N THR A 5 -25.00 -24.16 -25.33
CA THR A 5 -25.41 -23.88 -26.71
C THR A 5 -24.36 -24.42 -27.67
N GLY A 6 -24.40 -25.73 -27.95
CA GLY A 6 -23.45 -26.38 -28.84
C GLY A 6 -22.01 -26.31 -28.31
N ASP A 7 -21.18 -25.47 -28.95
CA ASP A 7 -19.80 -25.15 -28.59
C ASP A 7 -19.66 -23.93 -27.66
N GLY A 8 -20.77 -23.28 -27.31
CA GLY A 8 -20.86 -22.14 -26.40
C GLY A 8 -21.59 -22.44 -25.09
N ILE A 9 -21.46 -21.52 -24.14
CA ILE A 9 -22.16 -21.56 -22.85
C ILE A 9 -22.65 -20.14 -22.55
N LEU A 10 -23.92 -20.03 -22.16
CA LEU A 10 -24.50 -18.81 -21.61
C LEU A 10 -24.60 -18.95 -20.09
N ILE A 11 -24.07 -17.98 -19.36
CA ILE A 11 -24.04 -17.98 -17.90
C ILE A 11 -24.63 -16.67 -17.38
N GLU A 12 -25.61 -16.79 -16.50
CA GLU A 12 -26.22 -15.66 -15.80
C GLU A 12 -25.63 -15.54 -14.39
N PHE A 13 -25.23 -14.33 -14.03
CA PHE A 13 -24.67 -13.96 -12.74
C PHE A 13 -25.54 -12.89 -12.09
N ARG A 14 -25.62 -12.92 -10.75
CA ARG A 14 -26.31 -11.88 -9.97
C ARG A 14 -25.58 -10.54 -9.96
N SER A 15 -24.33 -10.52 -10.42
CA SER A 15 -23.46 -9.35 -10.44
C SER A 15 -22.55 -9.41 -11.66
N VAL A 16 -22.40 -8.26 -12.34
CA VAL A 16 -21.45 -8.13 -13.46
C VAL A 16 -20.00 -8.28 -13.01
N VAL A 17 -19.69 -7.95 -11.75
CA VAL A 17 -18.36 -8.15 -11.18
C VAL A 17 -18.01 -9.63 -11.19
N ASP A 18 -18.96 -10.49 -10.81
CA ASP A 18 -18.77 -11.95 -10.78
C ASP A 18 -18.67 -12.53 -12.19
N ALA A 19 -19.47 -12.00 -13.13
CA ALA A 19 -19.41 -12.39 -14.54
C ALA A 19 -18.02 -12.08 -15.14
N VAL A 20 -17.49 -10.88 -14.88
CA VAL A 20 -16.19 -10.44 -15.38
C VAL A 20 -15.06 -11.22 -14.73
N ARG A 21 -15.12 -11.43 -13.41
CA ARG A 21 -14.14 -12.26 -12.69
C ARG A 21 -14.11 -13.69 -13.22
N CYS A 22 -15.28 -14.32 -13.38
CA CYS A 22 -15.37 -15.66 -13.95
C CYS A 22 -14.78 -15.73 -15.37
N ALA A 23 -15.08 -14.74 -16.22
CA ALA A 23 -14.52 -14.67 -17.56
C ALA A 23 -12.99 -14.53 -17.57
N ILE A 24 -12.42 -13.73 -16.65
CA ILE A 24 -10.97 -13.59 -16.46
C ILE A 24 -10.35 -14.92 -16.02
N GLU A 25 -10.95 -15.59 -15.03
CA GLU A 25 -10.47 -16.88 -14.53
C GLU A 25 -10.50 -17.96 -15.63
N VAL A 26 -11.57 -18.02 -16.43
CA VAL A 26 -11.69 -18.97 -17.56
C VAL A 26 -10.64 -18.68 -18.64
N GLN A 27 -10.45 -17.41 -19.03
CA GLN A 27 -9.45 -17.05 -20.04
C GLN A 27 -8.03 -17.34 -19.53
N THR A 28 -7.73 -17.04 -18.26
CA THR A 28 -6.42 -17.32 -17.65
C THR A 28 -6.14 -18.83 -17.61
N ALA A 29 -7.12 -19.63 -17.19
CA ALA A 29 -6.99 -21.09 -17.19
C ALA A 29 -6.79 -21.66 -18.61
N MET A 30 -7.36 -21.04 -19.65
CA MET A 30 -7.11 -21.45 -21.03
C MET A 30 -5.71 -21.07 -21.53
N ILE A 31 -5.15 -19.93 -21.09
CA ILE A 31 -3.76 -19.57 -21.38
C ILE A 31 -2.81 -20.59 -20.77
N ASP A 32 -3.00 -20.94 -19.50
CA ASP A 32 -2.18 -21.96 -18.82
C ASP A 32 -2.32 -23.32 -19.51
N ARG A 33 -3.55 -23.74 -19.83
CA ARG A 33 -3.80 -24.98 -20.59
C ARG A 33 -3.10 -24.99 -21.95
N ASN A 34 -3.11 -23.86 -22.66
CA ASN A 34 -2.55 -23.76 -24.02
C ASN A 34 -1.02 -23.63 -24.01
N THR A 35 -0.38 -23.51 -22.84
CA THR A 35 1.08 -23.45 -22.70
C THR A 35 1.72 -24.77 -23.10
N GLY A 36 2.62 -24.74 -24.09
CA GLY A 36 3.27 -25.94 -24.63
C GLY A 36 2.41 -26.76 -25.60
N VAL A 37 1.21 -26.28 -25.96
CA VAL A 37 0.29 -26.95 -26.89
C VAL A 37 0.38 -26.33 -28.29
N SER A 38 0.38 -27.19 -29.32
CA SER A 38 0.43 -26.79 -30.73
C SER A 38 -0.80 -25.96 -31.13
N GLY A 39 -0.64 -25.02 -32.09
CA GLY A 39 -1.68 -24.05 -32.44
C GLY A 39 -3.03 -24.68 -32.82
N GLU A 40 -3.02 -25.83 -33.48
CA GLU A 40 -4.23 -26.56 -33.92
C GLU A 40 -5.01 -27.21 -32.77
N GLN A 41 -4.40 -27.33 -31.58
CA GLN A 41 -5.00 -27.95 -30.40
C GLN A 41 -5.35 -26.93 -29.30
N ARG A 42 -5.09 -25.64 -29.55
CA ARG A 42 -5.43 -24.56 -28.62
C ARG A 42 -6.93 -24.33 -28.61
N ILE A 43 -7.46 -24.06 -27.43
CA ILE A 43 -8.85 -23.63 -27.25
C ILE A 43 -8.80 -22.18 -26.77
N GLU A 44 -9.34 -21.27 -27.57
CA GLU A 44 -9.36 -19.83 -27.27
C GLU A 44 -10.81 -19.36 -27.25
N PHE A 45 -11.34 -19.10 -26.05
CA PHE A 45 -12.72 -18.65 -25.92
C PHE A 45 -12.87 -17.19 -26.34
N ARG A 46 -14.04 -16.87 -26.86
CA ARG A 46 -14.54 -15.49 -27.00
C ARG A 46 -15.61 -15.27 -25.96
N VAL A 47 -15.59 -14.13 -25.29
CA VAL A 47 -16.56 -13.84 -24.22
C VAL A 47 -17.18 -12.48 -24.46
N GLY A 48 -18.52 -12.41 -24.34
CA GLY A 48 -19.28 -11.17 -24.35
C GLY A 48 -20.07 -11.02 -23.06
N ILE A 49 -20.01 -9.84 -22.44
CA ILE A 49 -20.65 -9.56 -21.14
C ILE A 49 -21.46 -8.26 -21.24
N HIS A 50 -22.72 -8.34 -20.84
CA HIS A 50 -23.65 -7.23 -20.79
C HIS A 50 -24.48 -7.27 -19.50
N VAL A 51 -25.00 -6.10 -19.10
CA VAL A 51 -25.88 -5.94 -17.94
C VAL A 51 -27.24 -5.45 -18.42
N GLY A 52 -28.29 -6.21 -18.14
CA GLY A 52 -29.66 -5.84 -18.44
C GLY A 52 -30.63 -6.93 -17.97
N ASP A 53 -31.91 -6.70 -18.19
CA ASP A 53 -32.97 -7.62 -17.75
C ASP A 53 -32.95 -8.91 -18.58
N VAL A 54 -33.06 -10.04 -17.88
CA VAL A 54 -33.18 -11.38 -18.46
C VAL A 54 -34.36 -12.07 -17.80
N VAL A 55 -35.20 -12.71 -18.59
CA VAL A 55 -36.35 -13.49 -18.13
C VAL A 55 -36.08 -14.97 -18.43
N GLU A 56 -36.31 -15.81 -17.43
CA GLU A 56 -36.30 -17.26 -17.58
C GLU A 56 -37.71 -17.71 -18.00
N GLU A 57 -37.83 -18.35 -19.16
CA GLU A 57 -39.08 -18.97 -19.60
C GLU A 57 -39.33 -20.29 -18.84
N SER A 58 -40.56 -20.81 -18.92
CA SER A 58 -40.99 -21.99 -18.17
C SER A 58 -40.27 -23.30 -18.56
N ASP A 59 -39.51 -23.30 -19.64
CA ASP A 59 -38.64 -24.40 -20.10
C ASP A 59 -37.16 -24.25 -19.66
N GLY A 60 -36.83 -23.18 -18.92
CA GLY A 60 -35.48 -22.87 -18.45
C GLY A 60 -34.63 -22.09 -19.46
N ASP A 61 -35.22 -21.62 -20.56
CA ASP A 61 -34.52 -20.76 -21.52
C ASP A 61 -34.43 -19.31 -21.06
N LEU A 62 -33.22 -18.76 -21.16
CA LEU A 62 -32.96 -17.34 -20.89
C LEU A 62 -33.26 -16.51 -22.13
N MET A 63 -34.26 -15.62 -22.03
CA MET A 63 -34.66 -14.69 -23.08
C MET A 63 -34.58 -13.24 -22.59
N GLY A 64 -34.27 -12.33 -23.52
CA GLY A 64 -34.20 -10.89 -23.23
C GLY A 64 -33.20 -10.18 -24.14
N ASP A 65 -33.38 -8.88 -24.28
CA ASP A 65 -32.48 -8.03 -25.09
C ASP A 65 -31.03 -8.12 -24.59
N ALA A 66 -30.85 -8.32 -23.28
CA ALA A 66 -29.53 -8.47 -22.68
C ALA A 66 -28.79 -9.73 -23.15
N VAL A 67 -29.49 -10.83 -23.38
CA VAL A 67 -28.92 -12.09 -23.91
C VAL A 67 -28.45 -11.89 -25.35
N ASN A 68 -29.26 -11.19 -26.15
CA ASN A 68 -28.92 -10.87 -27.53
C ASN A 68 -27.68 -9.96 -27.60
N ILE A 69 -27.60 -8.93 -26.75
CA ILE A 69 -26.45 -8.02 -26.70
C ILE A 69 -25.19 -8.77 -26.27
N ALA A 70 -25.23 -9.60 -25.21
CA ALA A 70 -24.08 -10.38 -24.78
C ALA A 70 -23.55 -11.32 -25.88
N ALA A 71 -24.44 -11.98 -26.63
CA ALA A 71 -24.07 -12.81 -27.77
C ALA A 71 -23.47 -12.00 -28.93
N ARG A 72 -23.93 -10.76 -29.17
CA ARG A 72 -23.31 -9.88 -30.18
C ARG A 72 -21.93 -9.40 -29.76
N LEU A 73 -21.72 -9.11 -28.48
CA LEU A 73 -20.42 -8.77 -27.92
C LEU A 73 -19.42 -9.94 -28.03
N GLU A 74 -19.87 -11.17 -27.78
CA GLU A 74 -19.05 -12.38 -27.99
C GLU A 74 -18.65 -12.53 -29.46
N GLY A 75 -19.60 -12.33 -30.39
CA GLY A 75 -19.36 -12.46 -31.82
C GLY A 75 -18.32 -11.48 -32.39
N ILE A 76 -18.12 -10.31 -31.76
CA ILE A 76 -17.10 -9.33 -32.16
C ILE A 76 -15.79 -9.44 -31.37
N ALA A 77 -15.78 -10.25 -30.30
CA ALA A 77 -14.56 -10.49 -29.53
C ALA A 77 -13.53 -11.25 -30.38
N LYS A 78 -12.25 -10.88 -30.24
CA LYS A 78 -11.16 -11.68 -30.80
C LYS A 78 -10.98 -12.96 -29.96
N PRO A 79 -10.45 -14.06 -30.53
CA PRO A 79 -10.09 -15.24 -29.74
C PRO A 79 -9.22 -14.86 -28.53
N GLY A 80 -9.56 -15.37 -27.34
CA GLY A 80 -8.87 -15.07 -26.09
C GLY A 80 -9.21 -13.72 -25.44
N THR A 81 -10.21 -12.99 -25.96
CA THR A 81 -10.61 -11.68 -25.41
C THR A 81 -12.02 -11.68 -24.83
N ILE A 82 -12.29 -10.69 -23.99
CA ILE A 82 -13.59 -10.44 -23.35
C ILE A 82 -14.09 -9.07 -23.84
N CYS A 83 -15.31 -9.00 -24.36
CA CYS A 83 -15.96 -7.74 -24.74
C CYS A 83 -17.06 -7.37 -23.72
N LEU A 84 -17.04 -6.13 -23.25
CA LEU A 84 -17.98 -5.55 -22.30
C LEU A 84 -18.81 -4.45 -22.98
N SER A 85 -20.10 -4.39 -22.69
CA SER A 85 -20.88 -3.18 -22.95
C SER A 85 -20.42 -2.02 -22.05
N GLU A 86 -20.77 -0.79 -22.42
CA GLU A 86 -20.48 0.39 -21.59
C GLU A 86 -21.05 0.26 -20.17
N ASP A 87 -22.28 -0.23 -20.01
CA ASP A 87 -22.89 -0.40 -18.70
C ASP A 87 -22.18 -1.43 -17.83
N ALA A 88 -21.74 -2.54 -18.44
CA ALA A 88 -20.94 -3.55 -17.76
C ALA A 88 -19.59 -2.96 -17.34
N TYR A 89 -18.91 -2.29 -18.26
CA TYR A 89 -17.60 -1.68 -18.02
C TYR A 89 -17.65 -0.60 -16.92
N ARG A 90 -18.65 0.29 -16.93
CA ARG A 90 -18.79 1.36 -15.93
C ARG A 90 -18.85 0.83 -14.49
N GLN A 91 -19.47 -0.34 -14.29
CA GLN A 91 -19.60 -0.95 -12.97
C GLN A 91 -18.32 -1.64 -12.49
N VAL A 92 -17.45 -2.10 -13.41
CA VAL A 92 -16.24 -2.85 -13.07
C VAL A 92 -14.93 -2.06 -13.25
N LYS A 93 -14.95 -0.92 -13.95
CA LYS A 93 -13.73 -0.16 -14.34
C LYS A 93 -12.80 0.22 -13.18
N ALA A 94 -13.35 0.42 -11.98
CA ALA A 94 -12.57 0.80 -10.80
C ALA A 94 -11.91 -0.41 -10.10
N ARG A 95 -12.21 -1.62 -10.55
CA ARG A 95 -11.80 -2.90 -9.96
C ARG A 95 -11.11 -3.83 -10.96
N LEU A 96 -10.78 -3.32 -12.16
CA LEU A 96 -10.12 -4.07 -13.22
C LEU A 96 -8.64 -3.71 -13.28
N ASP A 97 -7.77 -4.68 -13.01
CA ASP A 97 -6.31 -4.54 -13.13
C ASP A 97 -5.79 -4.92 -14.53
N PHE A 98 -6.68 -5.00 -15.53
CA PHE A 98 -6.38 -5.46 -16.89
C PHE A 98 -6.41 -4.33 -17.92
N ALA A 99 -5.66 -4.53 -19.02
CA ALA A 99 -5.74 -3.67 -20.19
C ALA A 99 -7.17 -3.63 -20.74
N VAL A 100 -7.76 -2.45 -20.78
CA VAL A 100 -9.05 -2.24 -21.43
C VAL A 100 -8.85 -1.35 -22.66
N THR A 101 -9.20 -1.88 -23.82
CA THR A 101 -9.23 -1.13 -25.07
C THR A 101 -10.66 -0.67 -25.34
N ASP A 102 -10.87 0.64 -25.40
CA ASP A 102 -12.14 1.21 -25.87
C ASP A 102 -12.25 1.01 -27.39
N LEU A 103 -13.22 0.21 -27.83
CA LEU A 103 -13.49 -0.04 -29.25
C LEU A 103 -14.41 1.03 -29.85
N GLY A 104 -14.85 2.02 -29.07
CA GLY A 104 -15.74 3.08 -29.52
C GLY A 104 -17.20 2.62 -29.66
N GLN A 105 -18.01 3.48 -30.28
CA GLN A 105 -19.41 3.21 -30.60
C GLN A 105 -19.50 2.24 -31.79
N LEU A 106 -20.12 1.09 -31.60
CA LEU A 106 -20.28 0.05 -32.62
C LEU A 106 -21.77 -0.26 -32.86
N ASP A 107 -22.13 -0.38 -34.13
CA ASP A 107 -23.44 -0.88 -34.55
C ASP A 107 -23.47 -2.41 -34.42
N LEU A 108 -24.13 -2.91 -33.38
CA LEU A 108 -24.33 -4.34 -33.18
C LEU A 108 -25.54 -4.81 -33.99
N LYS A 109 -25.39 -5.93 -34.71
CA LYS A 109 -26.46 -6.47 -35.56
C LYS A 109 -27.74 -6.70 -34.76
N ASN A 110 -28.83 -6.06 -35.21
CA ASN A 110 -30.18 -6.08 -34.61
C ASN A 110 -30.28 -5.42 -33.23
N ILE A 111 -29.38 -4.50 -32.89
CA ILE A 111 -29.50 -3.60 -31.74
C ILE A 111 -29.82 -2.20 -32.27
N ALA A 112 -30.86 -1.56 -31.71
CA ALA A 112 -31.44 -0.33 -32.28
C ALA A 112 -30.51 0.89 -32.17
N GLU A 113 -29.69 0.96 -31.12
CA GLU A 113 -28.78 2.07 -30.87
C GLU A 113 -27.31 1.58 -30.90
N PRO A 114 -26.38 2.39 -31.43
CA PRO A 114 -24.95 2.10 -31.33
C PRO A 114 -24.55 1.96 -29.87
N MET A 115 -23.72 0.95 -29.57
CA MET A 115 -23.26 0.66 -28.22
C MET A 115 -21.76 0.85 -28.13
N ARG A 116 -21.29 1.55 -27.09
CA ARG A 116 -19.86 1.65 -26.83
C ARG A 116 -19.34 0.37 -26.19
N VAL A 117 -18.31 -0.21 -26.79
CA VAL A 117 -17.77 -1.52 -26.42
C VAL A 117 -16.35 -1.40 -25.91
N TYR A 118 -16.02 -2.17 -24.87
CA TYR A 118 -14.69 -2.24 -24.29
C TYR A 118 -14.16 -3.66 -24.39
N SER A 119 -12.93 -3.85 -24.85
CA SER A 119 -12.28 -5.15 -24.95
C SER A 119 -11.21 -5.31 -23.88
N LEU A 120 -11.31 -6.39 -23.10
CA LEU A 120 -10.28 -6.86 -22.19
C LEU A 120 -9.47 -7.96 -22.87
N GLN A 121 -8.16 -7.78 -22.89
CA GLN A 121 -7.23 -8.81 -23.32
C GLN A 121 -6.54 -9.41 -22.11
N ILE A 122 -6.71 -10.71 -21.91
CA ILE A 122 -6.12 -11.44 -20.80
C ILE A 122 -4.77 -12.01 -21.27
N GLY A 123 -3.70 -11.82 -20.49
CA GLY A 123 -2.36 -12.33 -20.80
C GLY A 123 -1.46 -11.40 -21.64
N THR A 124 -1.97 -10.27 -22.15
CA THR A 124 -1.13 -9.17 -22.64
C THR A 124 -1.38 -7.95 -21.77
N ALA A 125 -0.39 -7.56 -20.99
CA ALA A 125 -0.39 -6.29 -20.28
C ALA A 125 -0.69 -5.14 -21.26
N PRO A 126 -1.37 -4.07 -20.82
CA PRO A 126 -1.69 -2.96 -21.71
C PRO A 126 -0.39 -2.42 -22.33
N PRO A 127 -0.41 -1.95 -23.60
CA PRO A 127 0.71 -1.18 -24.10
C PRO A 127 0.85 0.01 -23.17
N ALA A 128 1.95 0.02 -22.43
CA ALA A 128 2.29 1.11 -21.53
C ALA A 128 2.16 2.41 -22.34
N ALA A 129 1.19 3.26 -21.97
CA ALA A 129 1.41 4.69 -22.13
C ALA A 129 2.80 4.91 -21.53
N VAL A 130 3.73 5.42 -22.34
CA VAL A 130 5.15 5.55 -22.03
C VAL A 130 5.29 6.40 -20.76
N ARG A 131 5.13 5.77 -19.60
CA ARG A 131 5.88 6.04 -18.40
C ARG A 131 7.17 5.30 -18.70
N THR A 132 8.13 6.04 -19.21
CA THR A 132 9.53 5.62 -19.18
C THR A 132 9.77 4.93 -17.85
N PRO A 133 10.07 3.62 -17.82
CA PRO A 133 10.81 3.07 -16.72
C PRO A 133 12.08 3.93 -16.63
N PRO A 134 12.61 4.27 -15.43
CA PRO A 134 13.99 4.71 -15.38
C PRO A 134 14.82 3.68 -16.17
N PRO A 135 15.74 4.13 -17.02
CA PRO A 135 16.42 3.25 -17.97
C PRO A 135 16.93 2.03 -17.23
N ALA A 136 16.57 0.84 -17.74
CA ALA A 136 17.19 -0.43 -17.40
C ALA A 136 18.63 -0.45 -17.97
N THR A 137 19.43 0.47 -17.49
CA THR A 137 20.86 0.59 -17.72
C THR A 137 21.40 1.10 -16.37
N GLU A 138 21.98 0.17 -15.59
CA GLU A 138 22.56 0.36 -14.24
C GLU A 138 21.66 0.33 -12.99
N ILE A 139 20.51 -0.37 -12.98
CA ILE A 139 19.80 -0.75 -11.73
C ILE A 139 19.59 -2.29 -11.62
N ALA A 140 20.46 -3.05 -12.29
CA ALA A 140 20.82 -4.38 -11.82
C ALA A 140 22.05 -4.18 -10.92
N LEU A 141 21.89 -4.38 -9.61
CA LEU A 141 22.81 -4.04 -8.50
C LEU A 141 22.72 -2.58 -7.97
N ILE A 142 21.57 -2.18 -7.43
CA ILE A 142 21.62 -1.42 -6.18
C ILE A 142 21.43 -2.46 -5.09
N ALA A 143 22.53 -3.09 -4.75
CA ALA A 143 22.56 -4.06 -3.68
C ALA A 143 21.95 -3.41 -2.43
N ALA A 144 20.93 -4.05 -1.83
CA ALA A 144 20.87 -4.15 -0.37
C ALA A 144 22.31 -4.19 0.11
N ASN A 145 22.74 -3.28 0.99
CA ASN A 145 24.13 -3.14 1.42
C ASN A 145 24.82 -4.53 1.31
N PRO A 146 25.70 -4.79 0.33
CA PRO A 146 25.93 -6.15 -0.20
C PRO A 146 26.43 -7.15 0.83
N ASP A 147 26.81 -6.64 2.00
CA ASP A 147 27.25 -7.36 3.18
C ASP A 147 26.09 -7.88 4.06
N LYS A 148 24.87 -7.34 3.95
CA LYS A 148 23.71 -7.69 4.80
C LYS A 148 22.81 -8.74 4.17
N ILE A 149 22.23 -9.59 5.01
CA ILE A 149 21.25 -10.59 4.57
C ILE A 149 19.91 -9.90 4.33
N SER A 150 19.46 -9.91 3.08
CA SER A 150 18.17 -9.33 2.66
C SER A 150 17.02 -10.35 2.75
N ILE A 151 15.90 -9.97 3.34
CA ILE A 151 14.71 -10.81 3.53
C ILE A 151 13.41 -10.02 3.28
N ALA A 152 12.42 -10.66 2.64
CA ALA A 152 11.04 -10.20 2.62
C ALA A 152 10.13 -11.21 3.31
N VAL A 153 9.12 -10.73 4.04
CA VAL A 153 8.05 -11.57 4.61
C VAL A 153 6.78 -11.28 3.86
N LEU A 154 6.24 -12.28 3.17
CA LEU A 154 4.97 -12.17 2.45
C LEU A 154 3.80 -12.22 3.43
N ALA A 155 2.65 -11.70 3.00
CA ALA A 155 1.42 -11.85 3.77
C ALA A 155 1.06 -13.34 3.87
N PHE A 156 0.92 -13.86 5.09
CA PHE A 156 0.57 -15.25 5.32
C PHE A 156 -0.87 -15.51 4.86
N ASN A 157 -1.07 -16.64 4.19
CA ASN A 157 -2.37 -17.04 3.69
C ASN A 157 -3.33 -17.36 4.85
N ASN A 158 -4.51 -16.77 4.83
CA ASN A 158 -5.60 -17.16 5.72
C ASN A 158 -6.18 -18.52 5.31
N MET A 159 -5.96 -19.54 6.14
CA MET A 159 -6.48 -20.90 5.98
C MET A 159 -7.59 -21.23 6.98
N SER A 160 -8.20 -20.21 7.59
CA SER A 160 -9.28 -20.34 8.57
C SER A 160 -10.65 -20.57 7.91
N GLY A 161 -10.79 -20.22 6.63
CA GLY A 161 -12.06 -20.33 5.88
C GLY A 161 -13.05 -19.19 6.14
N ASP A 162 -12.65 -18.21 6.96
CA ASP A 162 -13.40 -17.01 7.28
C ASP A 162 -12.57 -15.78 6.87
N ALA A 163 -13.08 -15.01 5.90
CA ALA A 163 -12.41 -13.82 5.40
C ALA A 163 -12.36 -12.69 6.45
N GLU A 164 -13.22 -12.72 7.48
CA GLU A 164 -13.15 -11.76 8.58
C GLU A 164 -11.93 -11.98 9.48
N GLN A 165 -11.21 -13.11 9.34
CA GLN A 165 -9.96 -13.37 10.07
C GLN A 165 -8.71 -12.93 9.30
N GLU A 166 -8.85 -12.27 8.14
CA GLU A 166 -7.70 -11.87 7.31
C GLU A 166 -6.75 -10.92 8.05
N TYR A 167 -7.31 -10.01 8.86
CA TYR A 167 -6.52 -9.09 9.68
C TYR A 167 -5.56 -9.83 10.63
N PHE A 168 -5.90 -11.06 11.05
CA PHE A 168 -5.11 -11.84 11.99
C PHE A 168 -3.89 -12.47 11.32
N SER A 169 -4.05 -13.04 10.12
CA SER A 169 -2.92 -13.57 9.35
C SER A 169 -1.97 -12.47 8.87
N ASP A 170 -2.54 -11.33 8.47
CA ASP A 170 -1.78 -10.14 8.10
C ASP A 170 -1.03 -9.56 9.31
N GLY A 171 -1.69 -9.51 10.47
CA GLY A 171 -1.10 -9.06 11.73
C GLY A 171 0.13 -9.85 12.11
N ILE A 172 0.06 -11.19 12.07
CA ILE A 172 1.21 -12.05 12.37
C ILE A 172 2.37 -11.80 11.40
N SER A 173 2.08 -11.67 10.11
CA SER A 173 3.12 -11.45 9.10
C SER A 173 3.82 -10.11 9.29
N GLU A 174 3.05 -9.07 9.63
CA GLU A 174 3.54 -7.73 9.93
C GLU A 174 4.34 -7.66 11.24
N ASP A 175 3.95 -8.41 12.26
CA ASP A 175 4.70 -8.49 13.51
C ASP A 175 6.05 -9.20 13.30
N ILE A 176 6.11 -10.24 12.45
CA ILE A 176 7.38 -10.86 12.05
C ILE A 176 8.28 -9.86 11.30
N ILE A 177 7.72 -9.06 10.40
CA ILE A 177 8.47 -7.95 9.75
C ILE A 177 9.01 -7.00 10.82
N THR A 178 8.19 -6.65 11.80
CA THR A 178 8.55 -5.73 12.89
C THR A 178 9.69 -6.28 13.74
N ASP A 179 9.64 -7.55 14.11
CA ASP A 179 10.68 -8.19 14.92
C ASP A 179 12.00 -8.36 14.15
N LEU A 180 11.94 -8.81 12.90
CA LEU A 180 13.12 -8.89 12.05
C LEU A 180 13.71 -7.50 11.78
N SER A 181 12.89 -6.44 11.76
CA SER A 181 13.37 -5.09 11.51
C SER A 181 14.27 -4.53 12.62
N LYS A 182 14.20 -5.11 13.83
CA LYS A 182 15.06 -4.79 14.98
C LYS A 182 16.50 -5.29 14.79
N LEU A 183 16.74 -6.18 13.82
CA LEU A 183 18.02 -6.83 13.59
C LEU A 183 18.88 -6.02 12.62
N SER A 184 20.00 -5.50 13.13
CA SER A 184 20.88 -4.62 12.35
C SER A 184 21.62 -5.32 11.20
N GLU A 185 21.83 -6.63 11.29
CA GLU A 185 22.47 -7.47 10.26
C GLU A 185 21.55 -7.80 9.08
N LEU A 186 20.25 -7.51 9.20
CA LEU A 186 19.28 -7.72 8.15
C LEU A 186 19.03 -6.46 7.32
N HIS A 187 18.63 -6.69 6.07
CA HIS A 187 17.89 -5.76 5.24
C HIS A 187 16.47 -6.31 5.06
N VAL A 188 15.50 -5.72 5.76
CA VAL A 188 14.12 -6.23 5.82
C VAL A 188 13.21 -5.39 4.95
N ILE A 189 12.50 -6.04 4.02
CA ILE A 189 11.51 -5.36 3.19
C ILE A 189 10.24 -5.07 3.98
N ALA A 190 9.77 -3.83 3.90
CA ALA A 190 8.59 -3.33 4.57
C ALA A 190 7.30 -3.98 4.04
N ARG A 191 6.27 -3.95 4.89
CA ARG A 191 4.94 -4.52 4.64
C ARG A 191 4.32 -4.07 3.32
N ASN A 192 4.33 -2.78 3.02
CA ASN A 192 3.67 -2.24 1.82
C ASN A 192 4.23 -2.86 0.54
N SER A 193 5.52 -3.17 0.53
CA SER A 193 6.20 -3.81 -0.59
C SER A 193 5.96 -5.30 -0.69
N SER A 194 5.96 -6.02 0.43
CA SER A 194 5.77 -7.48 0.39
C SER A 194 4.30 -7.86 0.20
N PHE A 195 3.36 -7.08 0.72
CA PHE A 195 1.94 -7.43 0.69
C PHE A 195 1.28 -7.21 -0.68
N VAL A 196 1.93 -6.48 -1.61
CA VAL A 196 1.44 -6.40 -3.02
C VAL A 196 1.41 -7.77 -3.71
N TYR A 197 2.20 -8.73 -3.20
CA TYR A 197 2.26 -10.09 -3.73
C TYR A 197 1.24 -11.04 -3.09
N LYS A 198 0.42 -10.54 -2.17
CA LYS A 198 -0.65 -11.32 -1.57
C LYS A 198 -1.62 -11.78 -2.65
N ASN A 199 -1.86 -13.09 -2.73
CA ASN A 199 -2.66 -13.73 -3.79
C ASN A 199 -2.13 -13.53 -5.22
N ALA A 200 -0.89 -13.05 -5.40
CA ALA A 200 -0.30 -12.92 -6.72
C ALA A 200 0.10 -14.29 -7.28
N ALA A 201 -0.10 -14.50 -8.58
CA ALA A 201 0.32 -15.71 -9.29
C ALA A 201 1.85 -15.79 -9.55
N ALA A 202 2.63 -14.85 -9.01
CA ALA A 202 4.08 -14.82 -9.20
C ALA A 202 4.77 -15.93 -8.37
N SER A 203 5.83 -16.50 -8.92
CA SER A 203 6.70 -17.43 -8.18
C SER A 203 7.58 -16.68 -7.17
N VAL A 204 7.98 -17.35 -6.08
CA VAL A 204 8.87 -16.77 -5.06
C VAL A 204 10.16 -16.17 -5.65
N PRO A 205 10.87 -16.81 -6.61
CA PRO A 205 12.03 -16.19 -7.26
C PRO A 205 11.71 -14.92 -8.06
N GLN A 206 10.51 -14.80 -8.63
CA GLN A 206 10.08 -13.55 -9.29
C GLN A 206 9.82 -12.46 -8.26
N MET A 207 9.10 -12.76 -7.18
CA MET A 207 8.83 -11.82 -6.09
C MET A 207 10.14 -11.33 -5.46
N ALA A 208 11.07 -12.24 -5.16
CA ALA A 208 12.36 -11.94 -4.58
C ALA A 208 13.21 -11.00 -5.45
N ARG A 209 13.26 -11.25 -6.77
CA ARG A 209 13.95 -10.37 -7.71
C ARG A 209 13.31 -8.98 -7.78
N ALA A 210 11.99 -8.91 -7.80
CA ALA A 210 11.26 -7.66 -7.85
C ALA A 210 11.43 -6.84 -6.55
N LEU A 211 11.56 -7.50 -5.41
CA LEU A 211 11.84 -6.90 -4.11
C LEU A 211 13.33 -6.65 -3.83
N GLY A 212 14.24 -7.16 -4.68
CA GLY A 212 15.68 -7.04 -4.47
C GLY A 212 16.20 -7.84 -3.28
N VAL A 213 15.54 -8.96 -2.92
CA VAL A 213 15.92 -9.80 -1.78
C VAL A 213 16.43 -11.17 -2.17
N ARG A 214 17.28 -11.73 -1.32
CA ARG A 214 17.76 -13.11 -1.39
C ARG A 214 16.78 -14.10 -0.77
N TYR A 215 16.22 -13.77 0.39
CA TYR A 215 15.35 -14.68 1.13
C TYR A 215 13.91 -14.19 1.14
N VAL A 216 12.98 -15.12 1.07
CA VAL A 216 11.55 -14.85 1.21
C VAL A 216 10.97 -15.80 2.26
N LEU A 217 10.24 -15.22 3.22
CA LEU A 217 9.43 -15.95 4.17
C LEU A 217 7.98 -15.95 3.68
N GLU A 218 7.41 -17.13 3.48
CA GLU A 218 5.99 -17.32 3.19
C GLU A 218 5.34 -18.25 4.21
N GLY A 219 4.01 -18.21 4.30
CA GLY A 219 3.34 -18.99 5.32
C GLY A 219 1.82 -18.96 5.23
N SER A 220 1.21 -19.58 6.23
CA SER A 220 -0.24 -19.61 6.40
C SER A 220 -0.63 -19.64 7.86
N VAL A 221 -1.79 -19.07 8.16
CA VAL A 221 -2.39 -19.06 9.49
C VAL A 221 -3.79 -19.66 9.40
N ARG A 222 -4.09 -20.62 10.28
CA ARG A 222 -5.44 -21.15 10.48
C ARG A 222 -5.83 -20.95 11.93
N LYS A 223 -6.82 -20.11 12.16
CA LYS A 223 -7.44 -19.89 13.47
C LYS A 223 -8.77 -20.65 13.53
N ALA A 224 -8.96 -21.45 14.56
CA ALA A 224 -10.19 -22.22 14.78
C ALA A 224 -10.53 -22.21 16.27
N GLY A 225 -11.48 -21.34 16.65
CA GLY A 225 -11.76 -21.06 18.05
C GLY A 225 -10.51 -20.55 18.77
N ASN A 226 -10.11 -21.23 19.84
CA ASN A 226 -8.92 -20.88 20.62
C ASN A 226 -7.62 -21.55 20.16
N ARG A 227 -7.62 -22.22 19.00
CA ARG A 227 -6.42 -22.88 18.44
C ARG A 227 -5.92 -22.13 17.22
N VAL A 228 -4.61 -21.94 17.15
CA VAL A 228 -3.94 -21.35 15.99
C VAL A 228 -2.90 -22.32 15.46
N ARG A 229 -2.91 -22.51 14.15
CA ARG A 229 -1.88 -23.19 13.42
C ARG A 229 -1.17 -22.22 12.49
N VAL A 230 0.13 -22.06 12.68
CA VAL A 230 1.00 -21.24 11.82
C VAL A 230 1.94 -22.19 11.08
N THR A 231 2.04 -22.04 9.77
CA THR A 231 3.06 -22.69 8.95
C THR A 231 3.90 -21.60 8.32
N ALA A 232 5.22 -21.74 8.39
CA ALA A 232 6.15 -20.75 7.83
C ALA A 232 7.31 -21.46 7.15
N GLN A 233 7.78 -20.89 6.04
CA GLN A 233 8.86 -21.45 5.22
C GLN A 233 9.76 -20.34 4.72
N LEU A 234 11.06 -20.52 4.91
CA LEU A 234 12.10 -19.62 4.45
C LEU A 234 12.73 -20.19 3.19
N ILE A 235 12.72 -19.41 2.10
CA ILE A 235 13.14 -19.84 0.77
C ILE A 235 14.35 -18.99 0.34
N ASP A 236 15.40 -19.63 -0.18
CA ASP A 236 16.51 -18.95 -0.85
C ASP A 236 16.16 -18.77 -2.34
N ALA A 237 15.85 -17.55 -2.74
CA ALA A 237 15.40 -17.24 -4.09
C ALA A 237 16.47 -17.46 -5.17
N SER A 238 17.75 -17.56 -4.79
CA SER A 238 18.83 -17.86 -5.75
C SER A 238 18.77 -19.30 -6.26
N SER A 239 18.32 -20.22 -5.41
CA SER A 239 18.20 -21.66 -5.73
C SER A 239 16.75 -22.12 -5.88
N GLY A 240 15.78 -21.35 -5.37
CA GLY A 240 14.39 -21.77 -5.21
C GLY A 240 14.18 -22.82 -4.12
N GLY A 241 15.22 -23.13 -3.33
CA GLY A 241 15.18 -24.17 -2.30
C GLY A 241 14.66 -23.67 -0.95
N HIS A 242 13.97 -24.55 -0.22
CA HIS A 242 13.59 -24.32 1.18
C HIS A 242 14.82 -24.43 2.08
N VAL A 243 15.11 -23.36 2.81
CA VAL A 243 16.20 -23.29 3.80
C VAL A 243 15.72 -23.81 5.15
N TRP A 244 14.48 -23.49 5.49
CA TRP A 244 13.83 -23.85 6.74
C TRP A 244 12.31 -23.87 6.54
N ALA A 245 11.64 -24.75 7.27
CA ALA A 245 10.18 -24.80 7.32
C ALA A 245 9.76 -25.33 8.69
N SER A 246 8.75 -24.70 9.29
CA SER A 246 8.20 -25.12 10.57
C SER A 246 6.69 -24.99 10.62
N ARG A 247 6.09 -25.72 11.57
CA ARG A 247 4.66 -25.73 11.82
C ARG A 247 4.41 -25.70 13.32
N TYR A 248 3.64 -24.70 13.73
CA TYR A 248 3.24 -24.48 15.10
C TYR A 248 1.75 -24.78 15.23
N ASP A 249 1.37 -25.50 16.29
CA ASP A 249 -0.02 -25.80 16.62
C ASP A 249 -0.20 -25.53 18.11
N ARG A 250 -0.74 -24.36 18.43
CA ARG A 250 -0.76 -23.80 19.78
C ARG A 250 -2.14 -23.28 20.15
N ASP A 251 -2.30 -23.02 21.44
CA ASP A 251 -3.40 -22.20 21.92
C ASP A 251 -3.20 -20.75 21.46
N LEU A 252 -4.29 -20.02 21.22
CA LEU A 252 -4.24 -18.62 20.82
C LEU A 252 -3.57 -17.77 21.91
N SER A 253 -3.67 -18.15 23.19
CA SER A 253 -2.96 -17.50 24.29
C SER A 253 -1.44 -17.58 24.19
N ASP A 254 -0.89 -18.54 23.44
CA ASP A 254 0.54 -18.71 23.22
C ASP A 254 1.02 -18.05 21.91
N ILE A 255 0.20 -17.23 21.23
CA ILE A 255 0.53 -16.73 19.88
C ILE A 255 1.82 -15.91 19.84
N PHE A 256 2.11 -15.13 20.89
CA PHE A 256 3.35 -14.35 20.98
C PHE A 256 4.58 -15.25 21.12
N ALA A 257 4.46 -16.37 21.84
CA ALA A 257 5.54 -17.35 21.94
C ALA A 257 5.83 -18.00 20.57
N VAL A 258 4.80 -18.17 19.72
CA VAL A 258 4.99 -18.65 18.34
C VAL A 258 5.75 -17.63 17.50
N GLN A 259 5.45 -16.34 17.65
CA GLN A 259 6.17 -15.26 16.94
C GLN A 259 7.64 -15.20 17.36
N ASP A 260 7.92 -15.29 18.66
CA ASP A 260 9.28 -15.30 19.21
C ASP A 260 10.07 -16.53 18.73
N GLU A 261 9.48 -17.72 18.84
CA GLU A 261 10.09 -19.00 18.42
C GLU A 261 10.39 -18.99 16.92
N LEU A 262 9.44 -18.52 16.10
CA LEU A 262 9.61 -18.38 14.66
C LEU A 262 10.75 -17.40 14.31
N THR A 263 10.80 -16.24 14.96
CA THR A 263 11.86 -15.24 14.72
C THR A 263 13.24 -15.81 15.06
N GLN A 264 13.37 -16.49 16.20
CA GLN A 264 14.62 -17.15 16.61
C GLN A 264 15.05 -18.25 15.64
N GLU A 265 14.09 -19.06 15.15
CA GLU A 265 14.37 -20.11 14.17
C GLU A 265 14.82 -19.52 12.82
N ILE A 266 14.24 -18.40 12.37
CA ILE A 266 14.69 -17.69 11.16
C ILE A 266 16.12 -17.18 11.33
N VAL A 267 16.42 -16.55 12.46
CA VAL A 267 17.77 -16.06 12.79
C VAL A 267 18.79 -17.20 12.71
N ALA A 268 18.46 -18.35 13.31
CA ALA A 268 19.30 -19.54 13.30
C ALA A 268 19.47 -20.12 11.88
N ALA A 269 18.38 -20.20 11.10
CA ALA A 269 18.40 -20.69 9.72
C ALA A 269 19.25 -19.82 8.80
N LEU A 270 19.20 -18.50 8.99
CA LEU A 270 20.03 -17.53 8.28
C LEU A 270 21.48 -17.46 8.78
N LYS A 271 21.80 -18.16 9.89
CA LYS A 271 23.12 -18.16 10.54
C LYS A 271 23.61 -16.73 10.86
N LEU A 272 22.70 -15.88 11.32
CA LEU A 272 23.04 -14.50 11.65
C LEU A 272 23.90 -14.44 12.91
N ASN A 273 24.95 -13.62 12.86
CA ASN A 273 25.73 -13.26 14.04
C ASN A 273 25.03 -12.10 14.74
N LEU A 274 24.07 -12.40 15.62
CA LEU A 274 23.38 -11.35 16.37
C LEU A 274 24.36 -10.55 17.25
N THR A 275 24.31 -9.23 17.15
CA THR A 275 24.99 -8.38 18.12
C THR A 275 24.32 -8.49 19.48
N ARG A 276 25.02 -8.09 20.55
CA ARG A 276 24.41 -8.02 21.89
C ARG A 276 23.16 -7.12 21.89
N GLY A 277 23.18 -6.04 21.13
CA GLY A 277 22.03 -5.15 20.98
C GLY A 277 20.85 -5.83 20.28
N ASP A 278 21.09 -6.67 19.27
CA ASP A 278 20.02 -7.42 18.60
C ASP A 278 19.38 -8.45 19.55
N GLN A 279 20.19 -9.15 20.35
CA GLN A 279 19.70 -10.10 21.36
C GLN A 279 18.83 -9.39 22.42
N ASP A 280 19.30 -8.27 22.95
CA ASP A 280 18.56 -7.47 23.92
C ASP A 280 17.19 -7.04 23.37
N ARG A 281 17.10 -6.62 22.11
CA ARG A 281 15.83 -6.21 21.46
C ARG A 281 14.84 -7.35 21.25
N LEU A 282 15.32 -8.57 20.99
CA LEU A 282 14.45 -9.75 20.78
C LEU A 282 13.91 -10.33 22.10
N THR A 283 14.59 -10.14 23.22
CA THR A 283 14.24 -10.85 24.48
C THR A 283 13.26 -10.08 25.38
N ARG A 284 12.99 -8.80 25.08
CA ARG A 284 12.35 -7.85 26.02
C ARG A 284 10.88 -7.57 25.73
N ALA A 285 10.23 -8.36 24.87
CA ALA A 285 8.81 -8.19 24.59
C ALA A 285 7.95 -8.58 25.81
N ARG A 286 7.09 -7.67 26.25
CA ARG A 286 6.07 -7.93 27.28
C ARG A 286 4.97 -8.79 26.66
N ALA A 287 4.49 -9.80 27.39
CA ALA A 287 3.30 -10.54 26.99
C ALA A 287 2.07 -9.63 26.92
N VAL A 288 1.39 -9.62 25.78
CA VAL A 288 0.19 -8.82 25.52
C VAL A 288 -1.06 -9.69 25.69
N ASN A 289 -2.16 -9.10 26.17
CA ASN A 289 -3.43 -9.81 26.18
C ASN A 289 -3.94 -10.04 24.73
N VAL A 290 -4.27 -11.29 24.39
CA VAL A 290 -4.76 -11.67 23.04
C VAL A 290 -5.96 -10.84 22.59
N GLN A 291 -6.91 -10.55 23.47
CA GLN A 291 -8.10 -9.79 23.10
C GLN A 291 -7.73 -8.34 22.79
N ALA A 292 -6.82 -7.75 23.57
CA ALA A 292 -6.27 -6.42 23.28
C ALA A 292 -5.53 -6.40 21.94
N TYR A 293 -4.77 -7.46 21.65
CA TYR A 293 -4.08 -7.64 20.38
C TYR A 293 -5.03 -7.71 19.19
N GLU A 294 -6.14 -8.46 19.26
CA GLU A 294 -7.14 -8.51 18.20
C GLU A 294 -7.77 -7.13 17.92
N PHE A 295 -8.10 -6.38 18.98
CA PHE A 295 -8.59 -5.01 18.84
C PHE A 295 -7.55 -4.10 18.17
N PHE A 296 -6.29 -4.20 18.59
CA PHE A 296 -5.20 -3.42 18.00
C PHE A 296 -5.00 -3.72 16.51
N LEU A 297 -4.98 -5.00 16.10
CA LEU A 297 -4.79 -5.36 14.69
C LEU A 297 -5.90 -4.78 13.81
N ARG A 298 -7.16 -4.87 14.25
CA ARG A 298 -8.29 -4.25 13.55
C ARG A 298 -8.16 -2.73 13.53
N GLY A 299 -7.70 -2.12 14.61
CA GLY A 299 -7.43 -0.68 14.68
C GLY A 299 -6.36 -0.24 13.67
N ARG A 300 -5.25 -0.99 13.57
CA ARG A 300 -4.15 -0.74 12.63
C ARG A 300 -4.61 -0.84 11.17
N GLU A 301 -5.45 -1.83 10.86
CA GLU A 301 -6.09 -1.95 9.54
C GLU A 301 -6.94 -0.70 9.22
N GLN A 302 -7.77 -0.23 10.15
CA GLN A 302 -8.60 0.97 9.94
C GLN A 302 -7.75 2.25 9.75
N ALA A 303 -6.63 2.37 10.49
CA ALA A 303 -5.72 3.50 10.33
C ALA A 303 -5.03 3.51 8.96
N SER A 304 -4.73 2.32 8.41
CA SER A 304 -4.09 2.17 7.10
C SER A 304 -4.96 2.69 5.94
N ALA A 305 -6.27 2.86 6.14
CA ALA A 305 -7.16 3.45 5.15
C ALA A 305 -6.95 4.97 4.95
N HIS A 306 -6.27 5.67 5.87
CA HIS A 306 -6.00 7.11 5.81
C HIS A 306 -7.24 7.99 5.57
N THR A 307 -8.39 7.58 6.10
CA THR A 307 -9.66 8.35 6.04
C THR A 307 -10.05 8.87 7.41
N ARG A 308 -10.86 9.94 7.45
CA ARG A 308 -11.40 10.47 8.71
C ARG A 308 -12.16 9.40 9.50
N THR A 309 -13.00 8.62 8.82
CA THR A 309 -13.78 7.55 9.43
C THR A 309 -12.90 6.40 9.93
N GLY A 310 -11.90 6.00 9.15
CA GLY A 310 -10.92 4.99 9.55
C GLY A 310 -10.11 5.45 10.77
N ASN A 311 -9.73 6.73 10.83
CA ASN A 311 -9.02 7.32 11.97
C ASN A 311 -9.83 7.26 13.28
N VAL A 312 -11.13 7.56 13.22
CA VAL A 312 -12.03 7.43 14.37
C VAL A 312 -12.20 5.96 14.79
N ALA A 313 -12.39 5.06 13.83
CA ALA A 313 -12.53 3.63 14.10
C ALA A 313 -11.26 3.04 14.72
N ALA A 314 -10.09 3.40 14.19
CA ALA A 314 -8.78 3.00 14.72
C ALA A 314 -8.61 3.43 16.17
N ARG A 315 -8.94 4.70 16.49
CA ARG A 315 -8.89 5.23 17.85
C ARG A 315 -9.81 4.46 18.81
N SER A 316 -11.04 4.18 18.39
CA SER A 316 -11.99 3.41 19.22
C SER A 316 -11.44 2.01 19.52
N LEU A 317 -11.01 1.28 18.49
CA LEU A 317 -10.48 -0.07 18.64
C LEU A 317 -9.20 -0.11 19.50
N ALA A 318 -8.29 0.84 19.32
CA ALA A 318 -7.10 0.97 20.15
C ALA A 318 -7.44 1.34 21.61
N THR A 319 -8.52 2.09 21.85
CA THR A 319 -9.00 2.41 23.19
C THR A 319 -9.57 1.17 23.89
N ASP A 320 -10.32 0.34 23.17
CA ASP A 320 -10.79 -0.97 23.67
C ASP A 320 -9.61 -1.90 24.01
N ALA A 321 -8.55 -1.87 23.19
CA ALA A 321 -7.32 -2.62 23.47
C ALA A 321 -6.67 -2.17 24.79
N ILE A 322 -6.50 -0.87 25.02
CA ILE A 322 -5.91 -0.32 26.25
C ILE A 322 -6.81 -0.58 27.47
N ALA A 323 -8.13 -0.58 27.31
CA ALA A 323 -9.05 -0.90 28.40
C ALA A 323 -8.86 -2.35 28.92
N ILE A 324 -8.46 -3.27 28.05
CA ILE A 324 -8.14 -4.65 28.39
C ILE A 324 -6.71 -4.79 28.89
N ASP A 325 -5.77 -4.13 28.21
CA ASP A 325 -4.36 -4.16 28.52
C ASP A 325 -3.75 -2.74 28.57
N PRO A 326 -3.77 -2.09 29.74
CA PRO A 326 -3.27 -0.73 29.89
C PRO A 326 -1.78 -0.54 29.58
N GLY A 327 -0.99 -1.63 29.58
CA GLY A 327 0.43 -1.58 29.25
C GLY A 327 0.73 -1.78 27.76
N TYR A 328 -0.28 -1.77 26.89
CA TYR A 328 -0.10 -2.05 25.47
C TYR A 328 0.34 -0.82 24.68
N VAL A 329 1.66 -0.58 24.67
CA VAL A 329 2.31 0.61 24.10
C VAL A 329 1.96 0.84 22.62
N ALA A 330 1.92 -0.21 21.79
CA ALA A 330 1.58 -0.07 20.38
C ALA A 330 0.17 0.47 20.17
N ALA A 331 -0.81 0.05 20.98
CA ALA A 331 -2.17 0.60 20.94
C ALA A 331 -2.18 2.07 21.38
N GLN A 332 -1.40 2.45 22.39
CA GLN A 332 -1.29 3.84 22.82
C GLN A 332 -0.62 4.74 21.79
N ALA A 333 0.44 4.26 21.15
CA ALA A 333 1.11 4.92 20.03
C ALA A 333 0.14 5.13 18.86
N LEU A 334 -0.71 4.14 18.56
CA LEU A 334 -1.75 4.27 17.54
C LEU A 334 -2.77 5.36 17.88
N ILE A 335 -3.26 5.43 19.13
CA ILE A 335 -4.18 6.52 19.54
C ILE A 335 -3.50 7.88 19.36
N SER A 336 -2.26 8.04 19.83
CA SER A 336 -1.48 9.27 19.63
C SER A 336 -1.40 9.66 18.15
N PHE A 337 -1.04 8.70 17.30
CA PHE A 337 -0.95 8.91 15.85
C PHE A 337 -2.29 9.38 15.26
N THR A 338 -3.43 8.80 15.67
CA THR A 338 -4.73 9.25 15.19
C THR A 338 -5.02 10.71 15.57
N HIS A 339 -4.61 11.16 16.75
CA HIS A 339 -4.80 12.55 17.19
C HIS A 339 -3.92 13.53 16.39
N VAL A 340 -2.68 13.12 16.07
CA VAL A 340 -1.82 13.87 15.16
C VAL A 340 -2.43 13.98 13.76
N LEU A 341 -3.01 12.89 13.23
CA LEU A 341 -3.70 12.93 11.94
C LEU A 341 -4.90 13.87 11.94
N ASP A 342 -5.66 13.95 13.04
CA ASP A 342 -6.76 14.90 13.18
C ASP A 342 -6.28 16.36 13.09
N TYR A 343 -5.12 16.68 13.69
CA TYR A 343 -4.49 18.00 13.60
C TYR A 343 -4.06 18.34 12.16
N VAL A 344 -3.27 17.45 11.55
CA VAL A 344 -2.68 17.69 10.22
C VAL A 344 -3.76 17.85 9.15
N ASN A 345 -4.80 17.02 9.21
CA ASN A 345 -5.87 17.01 8.22
C ASN A 345 -7.06 17.93 8.57
N ALA A 346 -7.01 18.64 9.72
CA ALA A 346 -8.14 19.42 10.24
C ALA A 346 -9.45 18.63 10.31
N TRP A 347 -9.38 17.39 10.81
CA TRP A 347 -10.57 16.58 11.06
C TRP A 347 -11.20 16.84 12.42
N SER A 348 -10.46 17.47 13.35
CA SER A 348 -10.96 17.89 14.65
C SER A 348 -11.53 19.32 14.62
N THR A 349 -12.53 19.57 15.46
CA THR A 349 -13.05 20.90 15.75
C THR A 349 -12.08 21.74 16.59
N ASP A 350 -11.21 21.09 17.37
CA ASP A 350 -10.09 21.70 18.08
C ASP A 350 -8.78 20.97 17.72
N PRO A 351 -8.11 21.40 16.63
CA PRO A 351 -6.85 20.80 16.21
C PRO A 351 -5.73 20.88 17.25
N GLU A 352 -5.61 22.01 17.96
CA GLU A 352 -4.51 22.23 18.91
C GLU A 352 -4.67 21.33 20.15
N GLU A 353 -5.90 21.18 20.64
CA GLU A 353 -6.20 20.21 21.70
C GLU A 353 -5.90 18.78 21.24
N SER A 354 -6.22 18.44 19.98
CA SER A 354 -5.92 17.12 19.42
C SER A 354 -4.42 16.86 19.41
N LEU A 355 -3.61 17.82 18.95
CA LEU A 355 -2.16 17.68 18.94
C LEU A 355 -1.60 17.52 20.38
N ARG A 356 -2.11 18.29 21.34
CA ARG A 356 -1.71 18.17 22.75
C ARG A 356 -2.00 16.78 23.31
N PHE A 357 -3.20 16.24 23.08
CA PHE A 357 -3.52 14.87 23.52
C PHE A 357 -2.62 13.82 22.86
N GLY A 358 -2.34 13.98 21.55
CA GLY A 358 -1.40 13.12 20.85
C GLY A 358 -0.01 13.13 21.49
N LEU A 359 0.50 14.31 21.85
CA LEU A 359 1.79 14.48 22.51
C LEU A 359 1.84 13.83 23.90
N GLU A 360 0.81 14.05 24.73
CA GLU A 360 0.71 13.46 26.07
C GLU A 360 0.70 11.92 26.01
N LEU A 361 -0.09 11.34 25.11
CA LEU A 361 -0.18 9.89 24.94
C LEU A 361 1.13 9.28 24.43
N ALA A 362 1.79 9.95 23.49
CA ALA A 362 3.08 9.49 22.99
C ALA A 362 4.18 9.56 24.06
N GLN A 363 4.18 10.60 24.89
CA GLN A 363 5.12 10.73 26.00
C GLN A 363 4.94 9.59 27.01
N GLN A 364 3.69 9.32 27.39
CA GLN A 364 3.36 8.18 28.25
C GLN A 364 3.76 6.83 27.61
N ALA A 365 3.64 6.68 26.29
CA ALA A 365 4.03 5.45 25.58
C ALA A 365 5.53 5.18 25.71
N VAL A 366 6.37 6.22 25.57
CA VAL A 366 7.83 6.12 25.79
C VAL A 366 8.15 5.86 27.26
N GLU A 367 7.46 6.51 28.20
CA GLU A 367 7.67 6.29 29.64
C GLU A 367 7.33 4.86 30.08
N MET A 368 6.32 4.24 29.45
CA MET A 368 5.96 2.84 29.72
C MET A 368 6.97 1.85 29.16
N ALA A 369 7.55 2.11 27.98
CA ALA A 369 8.56 1.25 27.38
C ALA A 369 9.52 2.00 26.44
N GLU A 370 10.59 2.56 27.01
CA GLU A 370 11.67 3.28 26.31
C GLU A 370 12.49 2.41 25.32
N GLU A 371 12.20 1.12 25.28
CA GLU A 371 12.87 0.14 24.43
C GLU A 371 11.99 -0.32 23.27
N GLN A 372 10.77 0.21 23.17
CA GLN A 372 9.86 -0.08 22.06
C GLN A 372 9.87 1.05 21.02
N PRO A 373 10.06 0.74 19.72
CA PRO A 373 10.16 1.76 18.68
C PRO A 373 8.86 2.55 18.46
N ASP A 374 7.69 1.95 18.69
CA ASP A 374 6.38 2.56 18.39
C ASP A 374 6.13 3.83 19.21
N GLY A 375 6.50 3.83 20.50
CA GLY A 375 6.40 5.01 21.36
C GLY A 375 7.27 6.15 20.85
N HIS A 376 8.52 5.83 20.46
CA HIS A 376 9.44 6.81 19.89
C HIS A 376 8.98 7.36 18.53
N PHE A 377 8.39 6.52 17.67
CA PHE A 377 7.78 6.97 16.42
C PHE A 377 6.63 7.94 16.69
N ALA A 378 5.70 7.58 17.56
CA ALA A 378 4.55 8.42 17.91
C ALA A 378 4.99 9.75 18.53
N LEU A 379 5.98 9.72 19.43
CA LEU A 379 6.49 10.93 20.09
C LEU A 379 7.25 11.81 19.12
N GLY A 380 8.07 11.22 18.25
CA GLY A 380 8.75 11.96 17.19
C GLY A 380 7.77 12.66 16.25
N MET A 381 6.71 11.97 15.82
CA MET A 381 5.64 12.56 15.03
C MET A 381 4.93 13.72 15.77
N ALA A 382 4.51 13.50 17.02
CA ALA A 382 3.81 14.51 17.80
C ALA A 382 4.70 15.74 18.06
N CYS A 383 5.95 15.55 18.48
CA CYS A 383 6.93 16.62 18.68
C CYS A 383 7.19 17.41 17.40
N MET A 384 7.32 16.75 16.24
CA MET A 384 7.53 17.42 14.96
C MET A 384 6.38 18.39 14.67
N TRP A 385 5.14 17.92 14.77
CA TRP A 385 3.96 18.77 14.55
C TRP A 385 3.76 19.83 15.63
N ASN A 386 4.22 19.56 16.87
CA ASN A 386 4.31 20.55 17.95
C ASN A 386 5.49 21.52 17.80
N ARG A 387 6.21 21.49 16.66
CA ARG A 387 7.38 22.35 16.35
C ARG A 387 8.59 22.12 17.26
N GLU A 388 8.63 21.02 18.02
CA GLU A 388 9.75 20.57 18.83
C GLU A 388 10.73 19.72 18.00
N LEU A 389 11.25 20.27 16.89
CA LEU A 389 12.00 19.51 15.88
C LEU A 389 13.25 18.80 16.41
N GLU A 390 13.97 19.40 17.37
CA GLU A 390 15.14 18.76 17.97
C GLU A 390 14.76 17.53 18.80
N ARG A 391 13.69 17.64 19.59
CA ARG A 391 13.18 16.49 20.34
C ARG A 391 12.65 15.43 19.39
N ALA A 392 11.91 15.83 18.36
CA ALA A 392 11.44 14.91 17.32
C ALA A 392 12.59 14.11 16.69
N ARG A 393 13.71 14.78 16.39
CA ARG A 393 14.93 14.15 15.85
C ARG A 393 15.52 13.13 16.83
N ILE A 394 15.63 13.48 18.12
CA ILE A 394 16.15 12.58 19.17
C ILE A 394 15.30 11.31 19.24
N GLU A 395 13.97 11.45 19.26
CA GLU A 395 13.05 10.32 19.34
C GLU A 395 13.10 9.46 18.08
N ALA A 396 13.08 10.06 16.88
CA ALA A 396 13.23 9.33 15.63
C ALA A 396 14.57 8.58 15.56
N GLN A 397 15.67 9.19 16.03
CA GLN A 397 16.98 8.54 16.09
C GLN A 397 16.99 7.37 17.07
N ARG A 398 16.34 7.52 18.23
CA ARG A 398 16.19 6.44 19.21
C ARG A 398 15.38 5.29 18.64
N GLY A 399 14.26 5.59 17.97
CA GLY A 399 13.47 4.60 17.23
C GLY A 399 14.30 3.84 16.21
N LEU A 400 15.13 4.53 15.40
CA LEU A 400 16.03 3.89 14.43
C LEU A 400 17.13 3.04 15.06
N VAL A 401 17.58 3.37 16.27
CA VAL A 401 18.49 2.51 17.04
C VAL A 401 17.78 1.22 17.50
N LEU A 402 16.48 1.27 17.77
CA LEU A 402 15.68 0.11 18.19
C LEU A 402 15.17 -0.72 17.01
N SER A 403 14.87 -0.09 15.87
CA SER A 403 14.38 -0.72 14.65
C SER A 403 15.08 -0.12 13.42
N PRO A 404 16.32 -0.55 13.12
CA PRO A 404 17.12 0.02 12.04
C PRO A 404 16.56 -0.22 10.63
N ASN A 405 15.66 -1.20 10.47
CA ASN A 405 14.96 -1.45 9.20
C ASN A 405 13.52 -0.90 9.19
N SER A 406 13.17 0.04 10.06
CA SER A 406 11.86 0.70 9.99
C SER A 406 11.82 1.78 8.90
N ALA A 407 11.15 1.47 7.78
CA ALA A 407 10.91 2.42 6.70
C ALA A 407 10.10 3.65 7.18
N GLU A 408 9.19 3.46 8.12
CA GLU A 408 8.36 4.53 8.71
C GLU A 408 9.17 5.50 9.57
N LEU A 409 10.09 5.00 10.39
CA LEU A 409 10.99 5.85 11.19
C LEU A 409 11.97 6.63 10.29
N LEU A 410 12.46 6.03 9.20
CA LEU A 410 13.27 6.76 8.21
C LEU A 410 12.44 7.86 7.52
N MET A 411 11.19 7.56 7.16
CA MET A 411 10.28 8.56 6.59
C MET A 411 10.05 9.73 7.56
N LEU A 412 9.82 9.44 8.85
CA LEU A 412 9.72 10.45 9.90
C LEU A 412 11.00 11.29 10.01
N MET A 413 12.17 10.66 10.07
CA MET A 413 13.46 11.35 10.14
C MET A 413 13.66 12.30 8.94
N ALA A 414 13.37 11.84 7.73
CA ALA A 414 13.43 12.67 6.53
C ALA A 414 12.50 13.89 6.61
N HIS A 415 11.28 13.72 7.12
CA HIS A 415 10.33 14.81 7.28
C HIS A 415 10.84 15.84 8.30
N ILE A 416 11.43 15.38 9.41
CA ILE A 416 12.07 16.23 10.42
C ILE A 416 13.26 16.99 9.82
N GLN A 417 14.11 16.34 9.03
CA GLN A 417 15.26 16.96 8.35
C GLN A 417 14.81 18.06 7.39
N ILE A 418 13.77 17.82 6.57
CA ILE A 418 13.19 18.83 5.67
C ILE A 418 12.76 20.07 6.45
N PHE A 419 12.03 19.91 7.56
CA PHE A 419 11.58 21.05 8.36
C PHE A 419 12.68 21.70 9.20
N SER A 420 13.75 20.97 9.50
CA SER A 420 14.91 21.49 10.22
C SER A 420 15.84 22.32 9.34
N GLY A 421 15.69 22.26 8.01
CA GLY A 421 16.56 22.94 7.04
C GLY A 421 17.70 22.07 6.51
N ASP A 422 17.60 20.74 6.64
CA ASP A 422 18.63 19.77 6.22
C ASP A 422 18.15 18.90 5.03
N PRO A 423 17.76 19.49 3.88
CA PRO A 423 17.13 18.74 2.80
C PRO A 423 18.07 17.75 2.09
N ALA A 424 19.38 17.95 2.13
CA ALA A 424 20.35 17.00 1.54
C ALA A 424 20.34 15.67 2.30
N ASP A 425 20.46 15.72 3.63
CA ASP A 425 20.37 14.55 4.51
C ASP A 425 19.00 13.85 4.37
N ALA A 426 17.95 14.64 4.15
CA ALA A 426 16.62 14.10 3.88
C ALA A 426 16.56 13.26 2.60
N LEU A 427 17.27 13.65 1.53
CA LEU A 427 17.32 12.85 0.30
C LEU A 427 17.97 11.49 0.52
N GLU A 428 19.09 11.43 1.26
CA GLU A 428 19.76 10.18 1.61
C GLU A 428 18.87 9.29 2.49
N THR A 429 18.17 9.90 3.45
CA THR A 429 17.26 9.21 4.37
C THR A 429 16.01 8.69 3.66
N LEU A 430 15.44 9.45 2.72
CA LEU A 430 14.33 9.01 1.87
C LEU A 430 14.75 7.86 0.96
N ASP A 431 15.93 7.93 0.38
CA ASP A 431 16.49 6.85 -0.46
C ASP A 431 16.69 5.56 0.35
N ALA A 432 17.15 5.68 1.61
CA ALA A 432 17.19 4.54 2.52
C ALA A 432 15.80 3.96 2.85
N SER A 433 14.80 4.80 3.09
CA SER A 433 13.41 4.38 3.30
C SER A 433 12.84 3.66 2.07
N MET A 434 13.05 4.21 0.87
CA MET A 434 12.59 3.62 -0.40
C MET A 434 13.27 2.29 -0.73
N ARG A 435 14.51 2.06 -0.27
CA ARG A 435 15.16 0.74 -0.40
C ARG A 435 14.52 -0.32 0.49
N LEU A 436 14.07 0.03 1.69
CA LEU A 436 13.36 -0.88 2.58
C LEU A 436 11.90 -1.07 2.11
N ASP A 437 11.32 -0.07 1.46
CA ASP A 437 9.96 -0.12 0.92
C ASP A 437 9.92 0.23 -0.57
N PRO A 438 10.33 -0.67 -1.50
CA PRO A 438 10.25 -0.43 -2.95
C PRO A 438 8.87 -0.01 -3.49
N HIS A 439 7.79 -0.38 -2.79
CA HIS A 439 6.41 0.03 -3.01
C HIS A 439 5.94 1.08 -1.97
N TYR A 440 6.84 1.98 -1.60
CA TYR A 440 6.61 3.06 -0.64
C TYR A 440 5.28 3.81 -0.86
N PRO A 441 4.62 4.31 0.20
CA PRO A 441 3.43 5.17 0.09
C PRO A 441 3.69 6.39 -0.79
N GLU A 442 2.70 6.85 -1.56
CA GLU A 442 2.91 7.95 -2.50
C GLU A 442 3.27 9.28 -1.84
N VAL A 443 3.00 9.42 -0.53
CA VAL A 443 3.40 10.59 0.25
C VAL A 443 4.93 10.74 0.34
N LEU A 444 5.72 9.66 0.23
CA LEU A 444 7.19 9.78 0.19
C LEU A 444 7.67 10.63 -1.00
N LEU A 445 6.94 10.60 -2.12
CA LEU A 445 7.23 11.44 -3.29
C LEU A 445 6.97 12.92 -3.03
N GLN A 446 6.06 13.24 -2.09
CA GLN A 446 5.89 14.60 -1.61
C GLN A 446 7.13 15.07 -0.86
N PHE A 447 7.64 14.25 0.06
CA PHE A 447 8.85 14.59 0.83
C PHE A 447 10.09 14.69 -0.05
N LEU A 448 10.22 13.81 -1.06
CA LEU A 448 11.28 13.92 -2.06
C LEU A 448 11.20 15.23 -2.84
N ALA A 449 10.00 15.62 -3.26
CA ALA A 449 9.78 16.90 -3.92
C ALA A 449 10.07 18.09 -3.00
N ASP A 450 9.67 18.00 -1.74
CA ASP A 450 9.90 19.03 -0.73
C ASP A 450 11.39 19.28 -0.47
N ALA A 451 12.17 18.20 -0.32
CA ALA A 451 13.63 18.28 -0.16
C ALA A 451 14.31 18.90 -1.40
N ARG A 452 13.97 18.41 -2.60
CA ARG A 452 14.49 18.94 -3.88
C ARG A 452 14.11 20.40 -4.09
N PHE A 453 12.88 20.78 -3.76
CA PHE A 453 12.44 22.16 -3.81
C PHE A 453 13.28 23.06 -2.90
N SER A 454 13.54 22.62 -1.66
CA SER A 454 14.38 23.36 -0.70
C SER A 454 15.83 23.52 -1.19
N LEU A 455 16.34 22.59 -2.01
CA LEU A 455 17.65 22.68 -2.66
C LEU A 455 17.65 23.53 -3.94
N GLY A 456 16.49 24.02 -4.40
CA GLY A 456 16.35 24.74 -5.67
C GLY A 456 16.32 23.84 -6.91
N GLU A 457 16.23 22.52 -6.73
CA GLU A 457 16.16 21.51 -7.78
C GLU A 457 14.73 21.35 -8.32
N TYR A 458 14.17 22.43 -8.88
CA TYR A 458 12.76 22.53 -9.21
C TYR A 458 12.28 21.50 -10.24
N GLU A 459 13.10 21.14 -11.23
CA GLU A 459 12.73 20.14 -12.24
C GLU A 459 12.64 18.73 -11.64
N GLN A 460 13.58 18.39 -10.76
CA GLN A 460 13.61 17.13 -10.06
C GLN A 460 12.44 17.06 -9.05
N ALA A 461 12.06 18.19 -8.43
CA ALA A 461 10.86 18.30 -7.61
C ALA A 461 9.59 18.09 -8.44
N ILE A 462 9.47 18.73 -9.61
CA ILE A 462 8.35 18.53 -10.55
C ILE A 462 8.22 17.05 -10.95
N SER A 463 9.34 16.38 -11.25
CA SER A 463 9.33 14.95 -11.59
C SER A 463 8.75 14.10 -10.47
N ALA A 464 9.17 14.33 -9.22
CA ALA A 464 8.65 13.61 -8.06
C ALA A 464 7.15 13.89 -7.83
N ILE A 465 6.71 15.14 -7.97
CA ILE A 465 5.29 15.52 -7.83
C ILE A 465 4.44 14.88 -8.92
N LYS A 466 4.91 14.85 -10.18
CA LYS A 466 4.18 14.18 -11.27
C LYS A 466 4.03 12.69 -11.02
N GLN A 467 5.04 12.04 -10.45
CA GLN A 467 4.94 10.63 -10.03
C GLN A 467 3.92 10.45 -8.90
N ARG A 468 3.89 11.36 -7.91
CA ARG A 468 2.88 11.36 -6.84
C ARG A 468 1.48 11.49 -7.42
N LEU A 469 1.26 12.47 -8.30
CA LEU A 469 -0.04 12.76 -8.91
C LEU A 469 -0.53 11.63 -9.83
N ALA A 470 0.39 10.85 -10.41
CA ALA A 470 0.03 9.65 -11.17
C ALA A 470 -0.50 8.51 -10.27
N ARG A 471 -0.15 8.50 -8.97
CA ARG A 471 -0.63 7.52 -7.98
C ARG A 471 -1.84 8.05 -7.21
N ASN A 472 -1.87 9.34 -6.93
CA ASN A 472 -2.95 10.03 -6.23
C ASN A 472 -3.20 11.40 -6.88
N SER A 473 -4.14 11.43 -7.82
CA SER A 473 -4.49 12.64 -8.58
C SER A 473 -5.30 13.66 -7.78
N GLN A 474 -5.67 13.35 -6.53
CA GLN A 474 -6.51 14.18 -5.66
C GLN A 474 -5.70 14.93 -4.60
N SER A 475 -4.38 15.04 -4.76
CA SER A 475 -3.53 15.76 -3.81
C SER A 475 -3.41 17.24 -4.15
N GLU A 476 -4.22 18.07 -3.49
CA GLU A 476 -4.16 19.54 -3.56
C GLU A 476 -2.80 20.09 -3.11
N THR A 477 -2.17 19.47 -2.11
CA THR A 477 -0.84 19.86 -1.62
C THR A 477 0.26 19.63 -2.65
N ALA A 478 0.17 18.56 -3.44
CA ALA A 478 1.09 18.27 -4.52
C ALA A 478 0.95 19.30 -5.65
N TYR A 479 -0.27 19.65 -6.04
CA TYR A 479 -0.52 20.69 -7.05
C TYR A 479 -0.05 22.09 -6.59
N ALA A 480 -0.23 22.43 -5.31
CA ALA A 480 0.27 23.70 -4.76
C ALA A 480 1.80 23.81 -4.84
N LEU A 481 2.53 22.73 -4.52
CA LEU A 481 3.98 22.71 -4.69
C LEU A 481 4.39 22.71 -6.17
N LEU A 482 3.65 22.02 -7.03
CA LEU A 482 3.89 21.99 -8.47
C LEU A 482 3.79 23.39 -9.08
N ALA A 483 2.74 24.14 -8.71
CA ALA A 483 2.56 25.54 -9.11
C ALA A 483 3.75 26.39 -8.67
N SER A 484 4.20 26.24 -7.41
CA SER A 484 5.37 26.96 -6.90
C SER A 484 6.65 26.66 -7.70
N CYS A 485 6.91 25.38 -8.03
CA CYS A 485 8.05 24.99 -8.86
C CYS A 485 8.00 25.66 -10.24
N TYR A 486 6.83 25.62 -10.90
CA TYR A 486 6.65 26.25 -12.21
C TYR A 486 6.85 27.76 -12.17
N GLY A 487 6.38 28.44 -11.11
CA GLY A 487 6.61 29.87 -10.95
C GLY A 487 8.09 30.23 -10.78
N HIS A 488 8.88 29.43 -10.04
CA HIS A 488 10.35 29.61 -9.97
C HIS A 488 11.05 29.40 -11.32
N LEU A 489 10.52 28.49 -12.15
CA LEU A 489 11.00 28.24 -13.51
C LEU A 489 10.40 29.18 -14.58
N SER A 490 9.62 30.19 -14.19
CA SER A 490 8.92 31.11 -15.10
C SER A 490 7.95 30.41 -16.09
N ARG A 491 7.45 29.22 -15.75
CA ARG A 491 6.43 28.45 -16.49
C ARG A 491 5.03 28.87 -16.04
N LEU A 492 4.66 30.11 -16.35
CA LEU A 492 3.51 30.79 -15.71
C LEU A 492 2.16 30.11 -15.99
N GLU A 493 1.95 29.61 -17.20
CA GLU A 493 0.68 28.96 -17.58
C GLU A 493 0.50 27.62 -16.85
N GLU A 494 1.54 26.79 -16.82
CA GLU A 494 1.54 25.53 -16.08
C GLU A 494 1.36 25.76 -14.58
N SER A 495 1.96 26.83 -14.05
CA SER A 495 1.77 27.24 -12.65
C SER A 495 0.30 27.57 -12.37
N ARG A 496 -0.36 28.35 -13.23
CA ARG A 496 -1.77 28.71 -13.06
C ARG A 496 -2.67 27.49 -13.12
N GLN A 497 -2.47 26.62 -14.10
CA GLN A 497 -3.26 25.41 -14.25
C GLN A 497 -3.12 24.47 -13.04
N ALA A 498 -1.90 24.30 -12.51
CA ALA A 498 -1.66 23.51 -11.31
C ALA A 498 -2.37 24.14 -10.10
N TRP A 499 -2.27 25.46 -9.92
CA TRP A 499 -2.92 26.17 -8.82
C TRP A 499 -4.44 26.09 -8.87
N GLU A 500 -5.05 26.31 -10.04
CA GLU A 500 -6.49 26.15 -10.26
C GLU A 500 -6.95 24.72 -9.94
N THR A 501 -6.13 23.72 -10.28
CA THR A 501 -6.43 22.33 -9.95
C THR A 501 -6.38 22.09 -8.44
N ALA A 502 -5.43 22.67 -7.72
CA ALA A 502 -5.39 22.59 -6.25
C ALA A 502 -6.66 23.17 -5.62
N LEU A 503 -7.09 24.36 -6.07
CA LEU A 503 -8.31 25.02 -5.59
C LEU A 503 -9.60 24.29 -6.01
N ARG A 504 -9.60 23.60 -7.15
CA ARG A 504 -10.74 22.78 -7.58
C ARG A 504 -10.90 21.53 -6.70
N ILE A 505 -9.79 20.91 -6.29
CA ILE A 505 -9.80 19.76 -5.38
C ILE A 505 -10.20 20.21 -3.97
N ASN A 506 -9.66 21.31 -3.51
CA ASN A 506 -9.96 21.88 -2.20
C ASN A 506 -10.22 23.40 -2.33
N PRO A 507 -11.50 23.81 -2.45
CA PRO A 507 -11.87 25.23 -2.53
C PRO A 507 -11.47 26.04 -1.30
N ASP A 508 -11.30 25.39 -0.14
CA ASP A 508 -10.88 26.00 1.12
C ASP A 508 -9.36 25.93 1.33
N PHE A 509 -8.58 25.60 0.29
CA PHE A 509 -7.12 25.54 0.39
C PHE A 509 -6.53 26.91 0.76
N SER A 510 -5.79 26.95 1.87
CA SER A 510 -5.25 28.18 2.44
C SER A 510 -3.74 28.09 2.67
N ILE A 511 -2.99 28.99 2.02
CA ILE A 511 -1.55 29.15 2.25
C ILE A 511 -1.27 29.54 3.70
N GLU A 512 -2.11 30.38 4.30
CA GLU A 512 -1.92 30.79 5.69
C GLU A 512 -2.17 29.65 6.68
N ARG A 513 -3.17 28.79 6.43
CA ARG A 513 -3.32 27.55 7.20
C ARG A 513 -2.09 26.66 7.06
N ARG A 514 -1.56 26.49 5.84
CA ARG A 514 -0.35 25.67 5.60
C ARG A 514 0.87 26.27 6.31
N ARG A 515 1.03 27.60 6.32
CA ARG A 515 2.08 28.30 7.07
C ARG A 515 1.99 28.00 8.57
N ARG A 516 0.77 28.05 9.12
CA ARG A 516 0.52 27.79 10.54
C ARG A 516 0.76 26.33 10.94
N VAL A 517 0.40 25.38 10.08
CA VAL A 517 0.47 23.94 10.38
C VAL A 517 1.85 23.35 10.12
N LEU A 518 2.54 23.76 9.04
CA LEU A 518 3.84 23.17 8.71
C LEU A 518 4.96 23.67 9.64
N PRO A 519 5.72 22.76 10.28
CA PRO A 519 6.64 23.10 11.35
C PRO A 519 8.03 23.53 10.86
N PHE A 520 8.13 24.31 9.78
CA PHE A 520 9.42 24.82 9.31
C PHE A 520 10.15 25.60 10.40
N ARG A 521 11.40 25.22 10.70
CA ARG A 521 12.31 25.93 11.62
C ARG A 521 12.55 27.34 11.15
N ASN A 522 12.88 27.48 9.86
CA ASN A 522 13.09 28.77 9.22
C ASN A 522 11.84 29.15 8.42
N PRO A 523 11.11 30.20 8.81
CA PRO A 523 9.94 30.66 8.05
C PRO A 523 10.24 31.01 6.59
N GLN A 524 11.50 31.31 6.25
CA GLN A 524 11.90 31.60 4.87
C GLN A 524 11.76 30.38 3.95
N ASP A 525 11.91 29.17 4.47
CA ASP A 525 11.77 27.95 3.67
C ASP A 525 10.32 27.78 3.18
N PHE A 526 9.35 28.14 4.03
CA PHE A 526 7.95 28.22 3.61
C PHE A 526 7.69 29.43 2.70
N ASN A 527 8.26 30.60 2.99
CA ASN A 527 8.10 31.78 2.14
C ASN A 527 8.61 31.55 0.71
N HIS A 528 9.66 30.76 0.53
CA HIS A 528 10.18 30.39 -0.78
C HIS A 528 9.13 29.66 -1.63
N ARG A 529 8.26 28.87 -0.99
CA ARG A 529 7.11 28.22 -1.65
C ARG A 529 6.09 29.25 -2.11
N VAL A 530 5.78 30.22 -1.26
CA VAL A 530 4.84 31.30 -1.58
C VAL A 530 5.39 32.21 -2.69
N GLU A 531 6.69 32.48 -2.67
CA GLU A 531 7.38 33.28 -3.68
C GLU A 531 7.23 32.67 -5.08
N GLY A 532 7.38 31.35 -5.22
CA GLY A 532 7.14 30.67 -6.50
C GLY A 532 5.73 30.96 -7.04
N LEU A 533 4.71 30.90 -6.18
CA LEU A 533 3.34 31.22 -6.58
C LEU A 533 3.17 32.69 -6.98
N ARG A 534 3.80 33.63 -6.25
CA ARG A 534 3.76 35.07 -6.56
C ARG A 534 4.44 35.40 -7.88
N ARG A 535 5.54 34.72 -8.22
CA ARG A 535 6.22 34.88 -9.53
C ARG A 535 5.32 34.51 -10.71
N ALA A 536 4.37 33.60 -10.51
CA ALA A 536 3.34 33.27 -11.48
C ALA A 536 2.15 34.24 -11.51
N GLY A 537 2.17 35.30 -10.70
CA GLY A 537 1.09 36.28 -10.59
C GLY A 537 -0.15 35.73 -9.87
N LEU A 538 0.00 34.67 -9.07
CA LEU A 538 -1.12 34.06 -8.34
C LEU A 538 -1.42 34.87 -7.07
N ALA A 539 -2.71 35.06 -6.80
CA ALA A 539 -3.18 35.65 -5.55
C ALA A 539 -3.12 34.57 -4.45
N VAL A 540 -2.20 34.74 -3.50
CA VAL A 540 -1.86 33.77 -2.44
C VAL A 540 -1.74 34.38 -1.07
#